data_AF-A0A329KBT7-F1
#
_entry.id   AF-A0A329KBT7-F1
#
_cell.length_a   1.000
_cell.length_b   1.000
_cell.length_c   1.000
_cell.angle_alpha   90.00
_cell.angle_beta   90.00
_cell.angle_gamma   90.00
#
_symmetry.space_group_name_H-M   'P 1'
#
loop_
_entity.id
_entity.type
_entity.pdbx_description
1 polymer ?
#
loop_
_entity_poly.entity_id
_entity_poly.type
_entity_poly.pdbx_seq_one_letter_code
_entity_poly.pdbx_strand_id
1 'polypeptide(L)'
;MASGDSYDIFGMNDLVWVSGENSGYILGNYGIQHSITMKVKNSFSQAKNFYIYFGTNVTSAFAFPVVNMSGYTNQAVWINGGKYVDLIQTGEISPGATVTVSFFMVIGAISSTAWFIGARPV
;
A
#
# COMPACT_ATOMS: atom_id res chain seq x y z
N MET A 1 -10.94 2.72 31.53
CA MET A 1 -9.79 2.00 30.94
C MET A 1 -10.39 0.90 30.09
N ALA A 2 -10.47 1.11 28.78
CA ALA A 2 -11.03 0.12 27.87
C ALA A 2 -10.06 -1.06 27.76
N SER A 3 -10.61 -2.26 27.90
CA SER A 3 -9.98 -3.56 27.77
C SER A 3 -9.29 -3.73 26.42
N GLY A 4 -8.14 -4.41 26.42
CA GLY A 4 -7.24 -4.52 25.28
C GLY A 4 -7.90 -4.93 23.98
N ASP A 5 -7.71 -4.09 22.96
CA ASP A 5 -8.03 -4.40 21.58
C ASP A 5 -7.09 -5.53 21.13
N SER A 6 -7.60 -6.76 21.07
CA SER A 6 -6.97 -7.83 20.30
C SER A 6 -7.06 -7.44 18.83
N TYR A 7 -5.98 -6.92 18.26
CA TYR A 7 -5.90 -6.69 16.83
C TYR A 7 -6.03 -8.02 16.08
N ASP A 8 -6.88 -8.06 15.05
CA ASP A 8 -6.95 -9.23 14.17
C ASP A 8 -5.66 -9.31 13.37
N ILE A 9 -4.85 -10.34 13.64
CA ILE A 9 -3.62 -10.61 12.91
C ILE A 9 -3.94 -11.62 11.81
N PHE A 10 -3.78 -11.18 10.57
CA PHE A 10 -3.88 -12.05 9.40
C PHE A 10 -2.49 -12.54 8.98
N GLY A 11 -2.34 -13.84 8.77
CA GLY A 11 -1.13 -14.49 8.28
C GLY A 11 -1.16 -14.73 6.76
N MET A 12 -0.01 -15.09 6.19
CA MET A 12 0.11 -15.36 4.73
C MET A 12 -0.81 -16.50 4.24
N ASN A 13 -1.22 -17.40 5.13
CA ASN A 13 -2.12 -18.52 4.82
C ASN A 13 -3.60 -18.10 4.77
N ASP A 14 -3.94 -16.89 5.22
CA ASP A 14 -5.30 -16.35 5.14
C ASP A 14 -5.65 -15.89 3.71
N LEU A 15 -4.65 -15.89 2.81
CA LEU A 15 -4.84 -15.78 1.38
C LEU A 15 -5.03 -17.20 0.80
N VAL A 16 -6.18 -17.44 0.18
CA VAL A 16 -6.48 -18.76 -0.42
C VAL A 16 -5.64 -18.98 -1.68
N TRP A 17 -4.83 -20.03 -1.66
CA TRP A 17 -4.10 -20.53 -2.84
C TRP A 17 -5.05 -21.30 -3.76
N VAL A 18 -4.99 -21.04 -5.06
CA VAL A 18 -5.65 -21.86 -6.06
C VAL A 18 -4.59 -22.29 -7.07
N SER A 19 -4.57 -23.58 -7.41
CA SER A 19 -3.57 -24.19 -8.31
C SER A 19 -4.14 -24.38 -9.73
N GLY A 20 -3.28 -24.23 -10.75
CA GLY A 20 -3.57 -24.35 -12.19
C GLY A 20 -2.34 -23.97 -13.05
N GLU A 21 -2.41 -24.08 -14.38
CA GLU A 21 -1.24 -23.91 -15.29
C GLU A 21 -0.62 -22.50 -15.32
N ASN A 22 -1.28 -21.50 -14.72
CA ASN A 22 -0.75 -20.18 -14.40
C ASN A 22 -0.71 -19.99 -12.88
N SER A 23 0.08 -20.80 -12.18
CA SER A 23 0.10 -20.85 -10.71
C SER A 23 0.70 -19.59 -10.10
N GLY A 24 -0.13 -18.90 -9.31
CA GLY A 24 0.17 -17.73 -8.49
C GLY A 24 -0.98 -17.51 -7.51
N TYR A 25 -0.83 -16.62 -6.54
CA TYR A 25 -1.92 -16.29 -5.61
C TYR A 25 -3.15 -15.79 -6.39
N ILE A 26 -4.31 -16.44 -6.22
CA ILE A 26 -5.55 -15.96 -6.81
C ILE A 26 -6.07 -14.80 -5.96
N LEU A 27 -5.86 -13.58 -6.47
CA LEU A 27 -6.65 -12.40 -6.15
C LEU A 27 -8.14 -12.74 -6.36
N GLY A 28 -8.96 -12.69 -5.31
CA GLY A 28 -10.38 -12.97 -5.54
C GLY A 28 -11.34 -13.16 -4.37
N ASN A 29 -10.92 -13.11 -3.11
CA ASN A 29 -11.88 -12.97 -2.00
C ASN A 29 -11.68 -11.61 -1.32
N TYR A 30 -12.40 -10.65 -1.88
CA TYR A 30 -12.68 -9.29 -1.41
C TYR A 30 -11.82 -8.77 -0.26
N GLY A 31 -10.64 -8.29 -0.64
CA GLY A 31 -9.99 -7.20 0.05
C GLY A 31 -10.74 -5.88 -0.17
N ILE A 32 -10.56 -4.92 0.75
CA ILE A 32 -11.11 -3.57 0.54
C ILE A 32 -10.41 -2.97 -0.68
N GLN A 33 -11.19 -2.60 -1.71
CA GLN A 33 -10.68 -1.90 -2.87
C GLN A 33 -10.89 -0.40 -2.71
N HIS A 34 -9.81 0.36 -2.85
CA HIS A 34 -9.81 1.80 -2.77
C HIS A 34 -9.41 2.40 -4.13
N SER A 35 -10.22 3.34 -4.62
CA SER A 35 -9.80 4.26 -5.68
C SER A 35 -9.17 5.48 -5.02
N ILE A 36 -7.86 5.66 -5.17
CA ILE A 36 -7.11 6.70 -4.48
C ILE A 36 -6.63 7.72 -5.51
N THR A 37 -6.80 9.00 -5.19
CA THR A 37 -6.22 10.12 -5.95
C THR A 37 -5.53 11.05 -4.98
N MET A 38 -4.23 11.25 -5.17
CA MET A 38 -3.37 12.07 -4.31
C MET A 38 -2.68 13.14 -5.14
N LYS A 39 -2.49 14.33 -4.57
CA LYS A 39 -1.66 15.39 -5.14
C LYS A 39 -0.33 15.42 -4.42
N VAL A 40 0.77 15.30 -5.15
CA VAL A 40 2.14 15.35 -4.62
C VAL A 40 2.80 16.61 -5.14
N LYS A 41 3.16 17.53 -4.23
CA LYS A 41 3.88 18.75 -4.56
C LYS A 41 5.35 18.60 -4.20
N ASN A 42 6.24 18.91 -5.14
CA ASN A 42 7.64 19.07 -4.84
C ASN A 42 7.89 20.48 -4.28
N SER A 43 8.05 20.58 -2.96
CA SER A 43 8.41 21.83 -2.27
C SER A 43 9.92 22.07 -2.17
N PHE A 44 10.75 21.16 -2.69
CA PHE A 44 12.20 21.33 -2.71
C PHE A 44 12.63 22.25 -3.86
N SER A 45 13.84 22.79 -3.75
CA SER A 45 14.46 23.64 -4.79
C SER A 45 15.00 22.85 -5.99
N GLN A 46 15.04 21.52 -5.90
CA GLN A 46 15.55 20.61 -6.93
C GLN A 46 14.48 19.61 -7.33
N ALA A 47 14.59 19.11 -8.56
CA ALA A 47 13.71 18.06 -9.05
C ALA A 47 13.91 16.78 -8.21
N LYS A 48 12.82 16.10 -7.85
CA LYS A 48 12.88 14.92 -6.98
C LYS A 48 11.87 13.86 -7.40
N ASN A 49 12.26 12.60 -7.22
CA ASN A 49 11.33 11.49 -7.21
C ASN A 49 10.60 11.43 -5.87
N PHE A 50 9.36 10.96 -5.89
CA PHE A 50 8.59 10.66 -4.69
C PHE A 50 8.12 9.21 -4.74
N TYR A 51 8.08 8.58 -3.58
CA TYR A 51 7.40 7.31 -3.41
C TYR A 51 6.07 7.54 -2.71
N ILE A 52 5.00 6.93 -3.24
CA ILE A 52 3.77 6.70 -2.49
C ILE A 52 3.98 5.46 -1.65
N TYR A 53 3.86 5.62 -0.34
CA TYR A 53 4.06 4.54 0.63
C TYR A 53 2.78 4.22 1.38
N PHE A 54 2.66 2.98 1.83
CA PHE A 54 1.58 2.49 2.68
C PHE A 54 2.15 1.76 3.89
N GLY A 55 1.59 1.98 5.07
CA GLY A 55 2.10 1.39 6.30
C GLY A 55 1.27 1.71 7.54
N THR A 56 1.80 1.32 8.69
CA THR A 56 1.21 1.56 10.00
C THR A 56 2.30 1.79 11.05
N ASN A 57 1.98 2.55 12.10
CA ASN A 57 2.87 2.73 13.25
C ASN A 57 2.62 1.67 14.34
N VAL A 58 1.57 0.87 14.22
CA VAL A 58 1.26 -0.20 15.18
C VAL A 58 2.14 -1.40 14.90
N THR A 59 2.86 -1.88 15.92
CA THR A 59 3.87 -2.95 15.78
C THR A 59 3.28 -4.34 15.54
N SER A 60 2.05 -4.58 15.98
CA SER A 60 1.32 -5.85 15.82
C SER A 60 0.25 -5.72 14.74
N ALA A 61 0.67 -5.70 13.48
CA ALA A 61 -0.24 -5.48 12.35
C ALA A 61 0.31 -6.10 11.07
N PHE A 62 -0.59 -6.54 10.18
CA PHE A 62 -0.23 -7.10 8.88
C PHE A 62 -1.14 -6.55 7.79
N ALA A 63 -0.58 -6.31 6.60
CA ALA A 63 -1.34 -5.98 5.40
C ALA A 63 -0.71 -6.55 4.14
N PHE A 64 -1.55 -6.80 3.15
CA PHE A 64 -1.17 -7.36 1.84
C PHE A 64 -1.70 -6.47 0.70
N PRO A 65 -1.13 -5.27 0.50
CA PRO A 65 -1.58 -4.36 -0.54
C PRO A 65 -1.04 -4.74 -1.92
N VAL A 66 -1.93 -4.63 -2.90
CA VAL A 66 -1.64 -4.64 -4.33
C VAL A 66 -2.10 -3.31 -4.91
N VAL A 67 -1.23 -2.63 -5.64
CA VAL A 67 -1.57 -1.40 -6.36
C VAL A 67 -1.59 -1.67 -7.86
N ASN A 68 -2.60 -1.13 -8.51
CA ASN A 68 -2.72 -1.10 -9.96
C ASN A 68 -2.81 0.34 -10.45
N MET A 69 -1.93 0.67 -11.38
CA MET A 69 -1.91 1.88 -12.17
C MET A 69 -1.98 1.45 -13.64
N SER A 70 -2.44 2.32 -14.55
CA SER A 70 -2.56 1.97 -15.98
C SER A 70 -1.30 1.29 -16.52
N GLY A 71 -1.37 -0.03 -16.79
CA GLY A 71 -0.26 -0.85 -17.28
C GLY A 71 0.81 -1.27 -16.25
N TYR A 72 0.66 -0.92 -14.97
CA TYR A 72 1.63 -1.23 -13.91
C TYR A 72 0.95 -1.81 -12.67
N THR A 73 1.35 -3.01 -12.26
CA THR A 73 0.91 -3.64 -11.01
C THR A 73 2.11 -3.83 -10.11
N ASN A 74 2.01 -3.37 -8.86
CA ASN A 74 3.02 -3.61 -7.84
C ASN A 74 2.35 -4.18 -6.58
N GLN A 75 3.03 -5.09 -5.89
CA GLN A 75 2.49 -5.77 -4.73
C GLN A 75 3.53 -5.87 -3.64
N ALA A 76 3.09 -5.73 -2.39
CA ALA A 76 3.89 -6.10 -1.25
C ALA A 76 3.52 -7.51 -0.82
N VAL A 77 4.51 -8.39 -0.70
CA VAL A 77 4.31 -9.78 -0.26
C VAL A 77 3.79 -9.83 1.19
N TRP A 78 4.28 -8.92 2.03
CA TRP A 78 3.68 -8.59 3.33
C TRP A 78 4.03 -7.15 3.70
N ILE A 79 3.35 -6.59 4.69
CA ILE A 79 3.83 -5.44 5.47
C ILE A 79 3.69 -5.76 6.95
N ASN A 80 4.81 -5.71 7.68
CA ASN A 80 4.82 -5.87 9.13
C ASN A 80 4.43 -4.58 9.84
N GLY A 81 3.89 -4.72 11.04
CA GLY A 81 3.57 -3.61 11.91
C GLY A 81 4.78 -2.73 12.23
N GLY A 82 4.54 -1.42 12.34
CA GLY A 82 5.58 -0.41 12.54
C GLY A 82 6.45 -0.18 11.30
N LYS A 83 6.06 -0.70 10.14
CA LYS A 83 6.76 -0.54 8.87
C LYS A 83 5.84 0.07 7.82
N TYR A 84 6.48 0.53 6.76
CA TYR A 84 5.85 0.96 5.53
C TYR A 84 6.59 0.35 4.33
N VAL A 85 5.94 0.32 3.18
CA VAL A 85 6.56 -0.05 1.91
C VAL A 85 6.23 1.00 0.86
N ASP A 86 7.15 1.19 -0.08
CA ASP A 86 6.93 2.04 -1.25
C ASP A 86 6.22 1.21 -2.33
N LEU A 87 5.10 1.73 -2.82
CA LEU A 87 4.23 1.02 -3.77
C LEU A 87 4.29 1.63 -5.17
N ILE A 88 4.46 2.95 -5.27
CA ILE A 88 4.46 3.69 -6.52
C ILE A 88 5.61 4.70 -6.50
N GLN A 89 6.39 4.77 -7.58
CA GLN A 89 7.28 5.89 -7.83
C GLN A 89 6.60 6.89 -8.76
N THR A 90 6.56 8.16 -8.39
CA THR A 90 5.88 9.20 -9.19
C THR A 90 6.64 9.61 -10.45
N GLY A 91 7.88 9.12 -10.62
CA GLY A 91 8.87 9.76 -11.49
C GLY A 91 9.34 11.10 -10.90
N GLU A 92 10.22 11.76 -11.64
CA GLU A 92 10.78 13.04 -11.23
C GLU A 92 9.75 14.17 -11.34
N ILE A 93 9.60 14.94 -10.26
CA ILE A 93 8.73 16.11 -10.18
C ILE A 93 9.63 17.34 -10.12
N SER A 94 9.45 18.30 -11.03
CA SER A 94 10.21 19.56 -11.03
C SER A 94 9.95 20.41 -9.78
N PRO A 95 10.89 21.30 -9.38
CA PRO A 95 10.71 22.20 -8.23
C PRO A 95 9.40 23.00 -8.33
N GLY A 96 8.63 23.04 -7.24
CA GLY A 96 7.36 23.77 -7.16
C GLY A 96 6.17 23.11 -7.86
N ALA A 97 6.40 22.11 -8.73
CA ALA A 97 5.36 21.43 -9.47
C ALA A 97 4.52 20.51 -8.56
N THR A 98 3.27 20.29 -8.96
CA THR A 98 2.36 19.33 -8.32
C THR A 98 1.87 18.33 -9.35
N VAL A 99 1.98 17.04 -9.03
CA VAL A 99 1.45 15.95 -9.86
C VAL A 99 0.25 15.32 -9.18
N THR A 100 -0.67 14.80 -9.97
CA THR A 100 -1.79 13.99 -9.47
C THR A 100 -1.48 12.53 -9.75
N VAL A 101 -1.54 11.69 -8.71
CA VAL A 101 -1.31 10.25 -8.79
C VAL A 101 -2.64 9.56 -8.48
N SER A 102 -3.16 8.81 -9.45
CA SER A 102 -4.40 8.05 -9.33
C SER A 102 -4.13 6.58 -9.54
N PHE A 103 -4.60 5.75 -8.62
CA PHE A 103 -4.39 4.30 -8.63
C PHE A 103 -5.51 3.57 -7.90
N PHE A 104 -5.68 2.30 -8.22
CA PHE A 104 -6.49 1.39 -7.45
C PHE A 104 -5.59 0.61 -6.49
N MET A 105 -6.00 0.52 -5.23
CA MET A 105 -5.35 -0.34 -4.25
C MET A 105 -6.34 -1.40 -3.80
N VAL A 106 -5.93 -2.65 -3.83
CA VAL A 106 -6.67 -3.79 -3.28
C VAL A 106 -5.87 -4.29 -2.09
N ILE A 107 -6.50 -4.43 -0.93
CA ILE A 107 -5.85 -4.97 0.26
C ILE A 107 -6.47 -6.31 0.61
N GLY A 108 -5.81 -7.40 0.21
CA GLY A 108 -6.36 -8.76 0.33
C GLY A 108 -6.68 -9.18 1.76
N ALA A 109 -5.84 -8.77 2.73
CA ALA A 109 -6.10 -8.87 4.15
C ALA A 109 -5.40 -7.73 4.89
N ILE A 110 -6.00 -7.25 5.98
CA ILE A 110 -5.50 -6.11 6.74
C ILE A 110 -5.94 -6.20 8.20
N SER A 111 -4.98 -6.08 9.12
CA SER A 111 -5.30 -5.96 10.54
C SER A 111 -6.17 -4.74 10.81
N SER A 112 -7.11 -4.86 11.76
CA SER A 112 -8.09 -3.83 12.17
C SER A 112 -7.51 -2.58 12.84
N THR A 113 -6.20 -2.37 12.70
CA THR A 113 -5.47 -1.18 13.15
C THR A 113 -5.57 -0.02 12.14
N ALA A 114 -5.19 1.18 12.55
CA ALA A 114 -5.06 2.32 11.66
C ALA A 114 -3.87 2.15 10.70
N TRP A 115 -4.14 2.36 9.42
CA TRP A 115 -3.14 2.40 8.34
C TRP A 115 -3.12 3.77 7.70
N PHE A 116 -1.97 4.15 7.16
CA PHE A 116 -1.79 5.41 6.45
C PHE A 116 -1.19 5.19 5.07
N ILE A 117 -1.54 6.11 4.18
CA ILE A 117 -0.95 6.25 2.87
C ILE A 117 -0.38 7.66 2.75
N GLY A 118 0.82 7.79 2.19
CA GLY A 118 1.52 9.07 2.12
C GLY A 118 2.48 9.13 0.94
N ALA A 119 3.08 10.29 0.75
CA ALA A 119 4.14 10.51 -0.23
C ALA A 119 5.41 10.97 0.49
N ARG A 120 6.56 10.41 0.12
CA ARG A 120 7.86 10.80 0.67
C ARG A 120 8.86 11.09 -0.46
N PRO A 121 9.74 12.09 -0.30
CA PRO A 121 10.80 12.34 -1.26
C PRO A 121 11.86 11.23 -1.20
N VAL A 122 12.59 11.08 -2.30
CA VAL A 122 13.82 10.27 -2.43
C VAL A 122 15.04 11.18 -2.42
#